data_AF-A0A6V7K6M8-F1
#
_entry.id   AF-A0A6V7K6M8-F1
#
_cell.length_a   1.000
_cell.length_b   1.000
_cell.length_c   1.000
_cell.angle_alpha   90.00
_cell.angle_beta   90.00
_cell.angle_gamma   90.00
#
_symmetry.space_group_name_H-M   'P 1'
#
loop_
_entity.id
_entity.type
_entity.pdbx_description
1 polymer ?
#
loop_
_entity_poly.entity_id
_entity_poly.type
_entity_poly.pdbx_seq_one_letter_code
_entity_poly.pdbx_strand_id
1 'polypeptide(L)' 'PPRWTVEPIDQDAIVGHAVSIPCQAEGFPIPTVTWKQSI' A
#
# COMPACT_ATOMS: atom_id res chain seq x y z
N PRO A 1 2.82 1.13 17.82
CA PRO A 1 2.30 0.20 16.77
C PRO A 1 2.18 0.97 15.45
N PRO A 2 2.41 0.33 14.29
CA PRO A 2 2.22 0.98 13.01
C PRO A 2 0.75 1.36 12.82
N ARG A 3 0.50 2.54 12.26
CA ARG A 3 -0.83 3.04 11.91
C ARG A 3 -0.82 3.49 10.46
N TRP A 4 -1.90 3.21 9.75
CA TRP A 4 -2.09 3.70 8.39
C TRP A 4 -2.23 5.21 8.41
N THR A 5 -1.38 5.89 7.64
CA THR A 5 -1.57 7.30 7.28
C THR A 5 -2.30 7.39 5.94
N VAL A 6 -2.02 6.44 5.04
CA VAL A 6 -2.73 6.22 3.78
C VAL A 6 -2.99 4.74 3.64
N GLU A 7 -4.25 4.34 3.82
CA GLU A 7 -4.70 2.97 3.61
C GLU A 7 -4.86 2.69 2.12
N PRO A 8 -4.28 1.59 1.60
CA PRO A 8 -4.47 1.20 0.21
C PRO A 8 -5.91 0.74 -0.01
N ILE A 9 -6.47 1.14 -1.15
CA ILE A 9 -7.81 0.76 -1.58
C ILE A 9 -7.75 0.00 -2.90
N ASP A 10 -8.80 -0.78 -3.18
CA ASP A 10 -8.95 -1.47 -4.45
C ASP A 10 -9.02 -0.47 -5.61
N GLN A 11 -8.30 -0.78 -6.69
CA GLN A 11 -8.28 0.02 -7.91
C GLN A 11 -8.42 -0.88 -9.13
N ASP A 12 -9.26 -0.44 -10.07
CA ASP A 12 -9.36 -1.05 -11.38
C ASP A 12 -8.18 -0.62 -12.25
N ALA A 13 -7.59 -1.56 -12.99
CA ALA A 13 -6.49 -1.31 -13.89
C ALA A 13 -6.82 -1.77 -15.31
N ILE A 14 -6.38 -1.00 -16.30
CA ILE A 14 -6.50 -1.36 -17.71
C ILE A 14 -5.27 -2.17 -18.11
N VAL A 15 -5.48 -3.28 -18.81
CA VAL A 15 -4.39 -4.11 -19.34
C VAL A 15 -3.43 -3.26 -20.17
N GLY A 16 -2.13 -3.39 -19.90
CA GLY A 16 -1.07 -2.63 -20.56
C GLY A 16 -0.79 -1.24 -19.95
N HIS A 17 -1.57 -0.80 -18.95
CA HIS A 17 -1.31 0.44 -18.22
C HIS A 17 -0.73 0.15 -16.83
N ALA A 18 0.11 1.06 -16.34
CA ALA A 18 0.60 1.02 -14.97
C ALA A 18 -0.50 1.45 -13.99
N VAL A 19 -0.63 0.72 -12.88
CA VAL A 19 -1.48 1.10 -11.74
C VAL A 19 -0.59 1.49 -10.56
N SER A 20 -1.02 2.50 -9.79
CA SER A 20 -0.29 2.98 -8.61
C SER A 20 -1.21 2.89 -7.39
N ILE A 21 -0.90 1.95 -6.50
CA ILE A 21 -1.66 1.78 -5.24
C ILE A 21 -0.88 2.50 -4.13
N PRO A 22 -1.36 3.65 -3.62
CA PRO A 22 -0.67 4.38 -2.57
C PRO A 22 -0.83 3.66 -1.22
N CYS A 23 0.22 3.64 -0.42
CA CYS A 23 0.27 2.97 0.86
C CYS A 23 1.30 3.65 1.76
N GLN A 24 0.88 4.14 2.92
CA GLN A 24 1.76 4.82 3.88
C GLN A 24 1.37 4.46 5.31
N ALA A 25 2.39 4.25 6.14
CA ALA A 25 2.21 3.97 7.56
C ALA A 25 3.19 4.80 8.38
N GLU A 26 2.74 5.18 9.58
CA GLU A 26 3.53 5.89 10.57
C GLU A 26 3.61 5.09 11.89
N GLY A 27 4.65 5.34 12.67
CA GLY A 27 4.87 4.65 13.93
C GLY A 27 6.29 4.87 14.45
N PHE A 28 6.49 4.48 15.71
CA PHE A 28 7.82 4.43 16.33
C PHE A 28 8.14 3.01 16.79
N PRO A 29 9.26 2.40 16.35
CA PRO A 29 10.16 2.89 15.29
C PRO A 29 9.46 2.99 13.92
N ILE A 30 10.07 3.69 12.97
CA ILE A 30 9.52 3.91 11.62
C ILE A 30 9.16 2.56 10.99
N PRO A 31 7.91 2.36 10.52
CA PRO A 31 7.49 1.09 9.97
C PRO A 31 8.06 0.86 8.58
N THR A 32 8.36 -0.41 8.27
CA THR A 32 8.69 -0.85 6.91
C THR A 32 7.42 -1.30 6.20
N VAL A 33 7.13 -0.71 5.03
CA VAL A 33 5.97 -1.06 4.22
C VAL A 33 6.39 -2.04 3.12
N THR A 34 5.69 -3.17 3.00
CA THR A 34 5.93 -4.18 1.96
C THR A 34 4.62 -4.64 1.34
N TRP A 35 4.65 -4.92 0.04
CA TRP A 35 3.52 -5.48 -0.70
C TRP A 35 3.60 -7.00 -0.71
N LYS A 36 2.44 -7.65 -0.57
CA LYS A 36 2.30 -9.09 -0.71
C LYS A 36 1.17 -9.39 -1.69
N GLN A 37 1.41 -10.33 -2.59
CA GLN A 37 0.34 -10.93 -3.38
C GLN A 37 -0.37 -11.97 -2.51
N SER A 38 -1.67 -11.81 -2.28
CA SER A 38 -2.47 -12.87 -1.69
C SER A 38 -2.72 -13.92 -2.77
N ILE A 39 -2.16 -15.11 -2.57
CA ILE A 39 -2.36 -16.29 -3.42
C ILE A 39 -3.66 -16.96 -3.01
#